data_AF-A0A962LU90-F1
#
_entry.id   AF-A0A962LU90-F1
#
_cell.length_a   1.000
_cell.length_b   1.000
_cell.length_c   1.000
_cell.angle_alpha   90.00
_cell.angle_beta   90.00
_cell.angle_gamma   90.00
#
_symmetry.space_group_name_H-M   'P 1'
#
loop_
_entity.id
_entity.type
_entity.pdbx_description
1 polymer ?
#
loop_
_entity_poly.entity_id
_entity_poly.type
_entity_poly.pdbx_seq_one_letter_code
_entity_poly.pdbx_strand_id
1 'polypeptide(L)'
;MRVSAHIRSTFILWLALLAGPALAQQSETFGPYELYYSVVNTTFLEPAIAATYGITRGEKRAILNLAVREKLGDDSEARAMVLQGKTWDLMQNQALEFREIREGEAIYYIAEFPFINEEWRFFEIDFKPDGAQQSYTFKFKHQLYTD
;
A
#
# COMPACT_ATOMS: atom_id res chain seq x y z
N MET A 1 68.88 21.18 10.77
CA MET A 1 68.04 21.88 9.77
C MET A 1 66.87 20.95 9.44
N ARG A 2 65.67 21.16 10.00
CA ARG A 2 64.51 21.85 9.37
C ARG A 2 64.27 21.29 7.94
N VAL A 3 63.14 20.66 7.63
CA VAL A 3 61.77 21.24 7.67
C VAL A 3 60.69 20.19 7.97
N SER A 4 59.69 20.66 8.71
CA SER A 4 58.44 20.03 9.13
C SER A 4 57.54 19.59 7.96
N ALA A 5 56.86 18.44 8.11
CA ALA A 5 55.67 18.11 7.32
C ALA A 5 54.47 17.94 8.28
N HIS A 6 53.79 19.05 8.55
CA HIS A 6 52.41 19.03 9.02
C HIS A 6 51.50 19.00 7.80
N ILE A 7 50.78 17.89 7.59
CA ILE A 7 49.51 17.92 6.86
C ILE A 7 48.49 17.17 7.73
N ARG A 8 47.79 17.96 8.56
CA ARG A 8 46.48 17.60 9.13
C ARG A 8 45.47 17.73 7.99
N SER A 9 44.71 16.69 7.66
CA SER A 9 43.30 16.88 7.28
C SER A 9 42.55 15.55 7.27
N THR A 10 41.70 15.40 8.29
CA THR A 10 40.46 14.62 8.35
C THR A 10 39.82 14.33 6.98
N PHE A 11 39.69 13.05 6.64
CA PHE A 11 38.76 12.57 5.60
C PHE A 11 37.83 11.52 6.23
N ILE A 12 36.99 11.99 7.14
CA ILE A 12 35.85 11.24 7.68
C ILE A 12 34.59 11.93 7.17
N LEU A 13 33.61 11.12 6.81
CA LEU A 13 32.21 11.45 6.54
C LEU A 13 31.88 12.01 5.15
N TRP A 14 31.55 11.12 4.21
CA TRP A 14 30.54 11.38 3.18
C TRP A 14 29.88 10.07 2.72
N LEU A 15 29.23 9.39 3.68
CA LEU A 15 28.18 8.42 3.37
C LEU A 15 26.88 8.95 3.97
N ALA A 16 26.42 10.08 3.43
CA ALA A 16 25.08 10.59 3.72
C ALA A 16 24.08 9.66 3.02
N LEU A 17 23.19 9.10 3.82
CA LEU A 17 22.14 8.15 3.47
C LEU A 17 21.39 8.57 2.18
N LEU A 18 21.49 7.74 1.15
CA LEU A 18 20.42 7.62 0.16
C LEU A 18 19.32 6.73 0.76
N ALA A 19 18.61 7.25 1.76
CA ALA A 19 17.33 6.68 2.16
C ALA A 19 16.29 7.19 1.16
N GLY A 20 16.11 6.48 0.05
CA GLY A 20 14.97 6.72 -0.84
C GLY A 20 13.65 6.52 -0.09
N PRO A 21 12.54 7.15 -0.50
CA PRO A 21 11.24 6.90 0.09
C PRO A 21 10.89 5.43 -0.14
N ALA A 22 10.94 4.63 0.93
CA ALA A 22 10.36 3.30 0.90
C ALA A 22 8.84 3.49 0.84
N LEU A 23 8.21 2.95 -0.22
CA LEU A 23 6.76 2.73 -0.21
C LEU A 23 6.49 1.69 0.87
N ALA A 24 6.24 2.16 2.10
CA ALA A 24 5.97 1.28 3.21
C ALA A 24 4.59 0.66 3.01
N GLN A 25 4.55 -0.61 2.61
CA GLN A 25 3.34 -1.42 2.70
C GLN A 25 2.88 -1.42 4.15
N GLN A 26 1.63 -0.99 4.40
CA GLN A 26 1.08 -0.87 5.74
C GLN A 26 0.29 -2.13 6.09
N SER A 27 0.18 -2.44 7.38
CA SER A 27 -0.67 -3.53 7.86
C SER A 27 -1.38 -3.19 9.17
N GLU A 28 -2.50 -3.86 9.41
CA GLU A 28 -3.23 -3.83 10.68
C GLU A 28 -3.67 -5.25 11.07
N THR A 29 -3.63 -5.57 12.37
CA THR A 29 -3.92 -6.91 12.89
C THR A 29 -5.34 -6.99 13.46
N PHE A 30 -6.06 -8.05 13.09
CA PHE A 30 -7.42 -8.38 13.45
C PHE A 30 -7.49 -9.82 13.98
N GLY A 31 -7.23 -10.01 15.28
CA GLY A 31 -7.09 -11.34 15.85
C GLY A 31 -5.91 -12.10 15.23
N PRO A 32 -6.10 -13.31 14.66
CA PRO A 32 -5.03 -14.04 13.99
C PRO A 32 -4.75 -13.53 12.57
N TYR A 33 -5.54 -12.58 12.05
CA TYR A 33 -5.41 -12.09 10.70
C TYR A 33 -4.62 -10.78 10.64
N GLU A 34 -3.77 -10.62 9.63
CA GLU A 34 -3.06 -9.39 9.32
C GLU A 34 -3.50 -8.90 7.94
N LEU A 35 -4.15 -7.74 7.91
CA LEU A 35 -4.59 -7.08 6.69
C LEU A 35 -3.48 -6.13 6.23
N TYR A 36 -2.85 -6.46 5.11
CA TYR A 36 -1.96 -5.58 4.39
C TYR A 36 -2.75 -4.68 3.46
N TYR A 37 -2.39 -3.40 3.41
CA TYR A 37 -3.04 -2.42 2.55
C TYR A 37 -2.04 -1.42 1.96
N SER A 38 -2.33 -0.96 0.76
CA SER A 38 -1.60 0.13 0.12
C SER A 38 -2.49 0.92 -0.84
N VAL A 39 -2.20 2.21 -0.94
CA VAL A 39 -2.83 3.12 -1.91
C VAL A 39 -1.74 3.59 -2.85
N VAL A 40 -1.96 3.43 -4.16
CA VAL A 40 -0.92 3.69 -5.18
C VAL A 40 -1.54 4.45 -6.35
N ASN A 41 -0.88 5.53 -6.80
CA ASN A 41 -1.25 6.20 -8.04
C ASN A 41 -0.98 5.28 -9.24
N THR A 42 -1.96 5.15 -10.13
CA THR A 42 -1.88 4.24 -11.28
C THR A 42 -0.80 4.64 -12.29
N THR A 43 -0.34 5.89 -12.28
CA THR A 43 0.84 6.39 -13.00
C THR A 43 2.11 5.59 -12.67
N PHE A 44 2.29 5.17 -11.40
CA PHE A 44 3.44 4.39 -10.95
C PHE A 44 3.43 2.94 -11.41
N LEU A 45 2.26 2.42 -11.84
CA LEU A 45 2.20 1.08 -12.40
C LEU A 45 2.89 1.07 -13.76
N GLU A 46 3.76 0.08 -13.98
CA GLU A 46 4.29 -0.19 -15.31
C GLU A 46 3.13 -0.44 -16.29
N PRO A 47 3.22 0.04 -17.54
CA PRO A 47 2.15 -0.16 -18.53
C PRO A 47 1.74 -1.62 -18.71
N ALA A 48 2.71 -2.54 -18.66
CA ALA A 48 2.45 -3.97 -18.80
C ALA A 48 1.63 -4.52 -17.61
N ILE A 49 1.96 -4.13 -16.38
CA ILE A 49 1.23 -4.56 -15.18
C ILE A 49 -0.19 -4.01 -15.18
N ALA A 50 -0.35 -2.73 -15.50
CA ALA A 50 -1.68 -2.13 -15.61
C ALA A 50 -2.53 -2.83 -16.69
N ALA A 51 -1.92 -3.17 -17.85
CA ALA A 51 -2.62 -3.90 -18.91
C ALA A 51 -3.01 -5.32 -18.48
N THR A 52 -2.11 -6.06 -17.83
CA THR A 52 -2.38 -7.42 -17.31
C THR A 52 -3.58 -7.43 -16.39
N TYR A 53 -3.71 -6.41 -15.53
CA TYR A 53 -4.80 -6.31 -14.57
C TYR A 53 -5.96 -5.44 -15.02
N GLY A 54 -5.95 -4.95 -16.27
CA GLY A 54 -6.98 -4.06 -16.80
C GLY A 54 -7.20 -2.79 -15.96
N ILE A 55 -6.14 -2.27 -15.35
CA ILE A 55 -6.14 -1.04 -14.55
C ILE A 55 -5.94 0.15 -15.48
N THR A 56 -6.79 1.16 -15.35
CA THR A 56 -6.67 2.37 -16.16
C THR A 56 -5.67 3.32 -15.54
N ARG A 57 -4.54 3.57 -16.21
CA ARG A 57 -3.53 4.53 -15.77
C ARG A 57 -3.99 5.97 -16.00
N GLY A 58 -3.69 6.86 -15.04
CA GLY A 58 -3.87 8.30 -15.20
C GLY A 58 -3.54 9.08 -13.93
N GLU A 59 -3.19 10.36 -14.08
CA GLU A 59 -2.72 11.26 -13.00
C GLU A 59 -3.70 11.40 -11.82
N LYS A 60 -5.00 11.18 -12.07
CA LYS A 60 -6.10 11.32 -11.10
C LYS A 60 -6.76 9.98 -10.77
N ARG A 61 -6.02 8.88 -10.89
CA ARG A 61 -6.51 7.53 -10.64
C ARG A 61 -5.57 6.81 -9.69
N ALA A 62 -6.12 6.25 -8.64
CA ALA A 62 -5.38 5.43 -7.69
C ALA A 62 -6.04 4.06 -7.55
N ILE A 63 -5.27 3.12 -7.01
CA ILE A 63 -5.75 1.83 -6.57
C ILE A 63 -5.62 1.70 -5.06
N LEU A 64 -6.60 1.04 -4.44
CA LEU A 64 -6.47 0.43 -3.12
C LEU A 64 -6.17 -1.05 -3.34
N ASN A 65 -5.06 -1.53 -2.80
CA ASN A 65 -4.72 -2.96 -2.75
C ASN A 65 -4.87 -3.48 -1.32
N LEU A 66 -5.55 -4.61 -1.17
CA LEU A 66 -5.74 -5.31 0.11
C LEU A 66 -5.32 -6.78 -0.02
N ALA A 67 -4.63 -7.30 0.99
CA ALA A 67 -4.36 -8.72 1.13
C ALA A 67 -4.45 -9.11 2.60
N VAL A 68 -5.02 -10.26 2.90
CA VAL A 68 -5.09 -10.77 4.27
C VAL A 68 -4.26 -12.04 4.40
N ARG A 69 -3.50 -12.13 5.49
CA ARG A 69 -2.81 -13.35 5.89
C ARG A 69 -3.23 -13.77 7.27
N GLU A 70 -3.31 -15.06 7.52
CA GLU A 70 -3.50 -15.62 8.86
C GLU A 70 -2.15 -15.98 9.46
N LYS A 71 -1.96 -15.73 10.75
CA LYS A 71 -0.79 -16.16 11.52
C LYS A 71 -1.03 -17.55 12.09
N LEU A 72 -0.17 -18.50 11.73
CA LEU A 72 -0.23 -19.90 12.13
C LEU A 72 1.05 -20.25 12.90
N GLY A 73 1.14 -19.77 14.14
CA GLY A 73 2.36 -19.88 14.94
C GLY A 73 3.46 -18.97 14.39
N ASP A 74 4.59 -19.56 13.99
CA ASP A 74 5.72 -18.83 13.38
C ASP A 74 5.57 -18.64 11.86
N ASP A 75 4.53 -19.22 11.24
CA ASP A 75 4.25 -19.11 9.81
C ASP A 75 3.02 -18.21 9.53
N SER A 76 2.84 -17.85 8.26
CA SER A 76 1.67 -17.10 7.81
C SER A 76 1.20 -17.50 6.43
N GLU A 77 -0.10 -17.74 6.29
CA GLU A 77 -0.74 -18.14 5.03
C GLU A 77 -1.65 -17.04 4.49
N ALA A 78 -1.67 -16.85 3.17
CA ALA A 78 -2.66 -15.99 2.53
C ALA A 78 -4.06 -16.60 2.68
N ARG A 79 -5.05 -15.76 2.96
CA ARG A 79 -6.46 -16.17 3.01
C ARG A 79 -7.26 -15.37 1.99
N ALA A 80 -8.17 -16.05 1.31
CA ALA A 80 -9.24 -15.36 0.58
C ALA A 80 -10.11 -14.61 1.58
N MET A 81 -10.83 -13.59 1.12
CA MET A 81 -11.82 -12.90 1.94
C MET A 81 -13.02 -12.47 1.12
N VAL A 82 -14.18 -12.43 1.76
CA VAL A 82 -15.33 -11.68 1.26
C VAL A 82 -15.22 -10.28 1.83
N LEU A 83 -15.35 -9.26 0.99
CA LEU A 83 -15.24 -7.87 1.40
C LEU A 83 -16.20 -6.96 0.65
N GLN A 84 -16.54 -5.87 1.31
CA GLN A 84 -17.18 -4.70 0.72
C GLN A 84 -16.49 -3.47 1.28
N GLY A 85 -16.51 -2.38 0.54
CA GLY A 85 -15.90 -1.14 1.02
C GLY A 85 -16.48 0.08 0.37
N LYS A 86 -16.21 1.21 0.99
CA LYS A 86 -16.53 2.53 0.48
C LYS A 86 -15.37 3.47 0.73
N THR A 87 -15.32 4.49 -0.10
CA THR A 87 -14.35 5.57 0.03
C THR A 87 -15.03 6.90 -0.17
N TRP A 88 -14.57 7.93 0.54
CA TRP A 88 -15.14 9.26 0.45
C TRP A 88 -14.10 10.34 0.71
N ASP A 89 -14.31 11.49 0.10
CA ASP A 89 -13.64 12.74 0.40
C ASP A 89 -14.67 13.71 1.04
N LEU A 90 -14.38 15.01 1.08
CA LEU A 90 -15.30 16.00 1.65
C LEU A 90 -16.51 16.33 0.74
N MET A 91 -16.47 15.93 -0.53
CA MET A 91 -17.42 16.25 -1.59
C MET A 91 -18.23 15.03 -2.06
N GLN A 92 -17.61 13.86 -2.14
CA GLN A 92 -18.17 12.67 -2.76
C GLN A 92 -17.96 11.42 -1.90
N ASN A 93 -18.89 10.47 -2.03
CA ASN A 93 -18.74 9.11 -1.53
C ASN A 93 -18.98 8.13 -2.68
N GLN A 94 -18.32 6.98 -2.65
CA GLN A 94 -18.50 5.91 -3.62
C GLN A 94 -18.23 4.54 -2.99
N ALA A 95 -18.90 3.51 -3.51
CA ALA A 95 -18.55 2.14 -3.22
C ALA A 95 -17.22 1.77 -3.92
N LEU A 96 -16.47 0.85 -3.33
CA LEU A 96 -15.26 0.29 -3.92
C LEU A 96 -15.59 -1.02 -4.62
N GLU A 97 -15.29 -1.07 -5.91
CA GLU A 97 -15.45 -2.27 -6.73
C GLU A 97 -14.15 -3.08 -6.71
N PHE A 98 -14.09 -4.11 -5.88
CA PHE A 98 -12.90 -4.94 -5.72
C PHE A 98 -12.83 -6.04 -6.78
N ARG A 99 -11.64 -6.23 -7.35
CA ARG A 99 -11.28 -7.37 -8.18
C ARG A 99 -10.28 -8.25 -7.44
N GLU A 100 -10.58 -9.54 -7.36
CA GLU A 100 -9.64 -10.54 -6.83
C GLU A 100 -8.59 -10.89 -7.89
N ILE A 101 -7.32 -10.90 -7.50
CA ILE A 101 -6.17 -11.30 -8.31
C ILE A 101 -5.39 -12.36 -7.54
N ARG A 102 -5.00 -13.43 -8.24
CA ARG A 102 -4.22 -14.54 -7.66
C ARG A 102 -2.89 -14.69 -8.38
N GLU A 103 -1.81 -14.62 -7.63
CA GLU A 103 -0.44 -14.82 -8.12
C GLU A 103 0.26 -15.89 -7.27
N GLY A 104 0.30 -17.12 -7.77
CA GLY A 104 0.74 -18.26 -6.98
C GLY A 104 -0.15 -18.42 -5.73
N GLU A 105 0.46 -18.32 -4.55
CA GLU A 105 -0.24 -18.39 -3.26
C GLU A 105 -0.73 -17.02 -2.77
N ALA A 106 -0.38 -15.92 -3.43
CA ALA A 106 -0.81 -14.58 -3.04
C ALA A 106 -2.21 -14.27 -3.57
N ILE A 107 -3.04 -13.63 -2.74
CA ILE A 107 -4.40 -13.20 -3.08
C ILE A 107 -4.52 -11.72 -2.78
N TYR A 108 -4.83 -10.93 -3.80
CA TYR A 108 -4.99 -9.48 -3.73
C TYR A 108 -6.40 -9.06 -4.10
N TYR A 109 -6.88 -8.00 -3.47
CA TYR A 109 -8.14 -7.35 -3.80
C TYR A 109 -7.84 -5.90 -4.17
N ILE A 110 -8.02 -5.58 -5.45
CA ILE A 110 -7.70 -4.26 -6.00
C ILE A 110 -9.00 -3.53 -6.35
N ALA A 111 -9.14 -2.30 -5.85
CA ALA A 111 -10.21 -1.39 -6.26
C ALA A 111 -9.62 -0.09 -6.83
N GLU A 112 -10.05 0.29 -8.03
CA GLU A 112 -9.71 1.57 -8.65
C GLU A 112 -10.65 2.68 -8.17
N PHE A 113 -10.13 3.89 -7.97
CA PHE A 113 -10.94 5.06 -7.69
C PHE A 113 -10.31 6.35 -8.24
N PRO A 114 -11.13 7.32 -8.69
CA PRO A 114 -10.64 8.64 -9.07
C PRO A 114 -10.34 9.48 -7.83
N PHE A 115 -9.44 10.47 -7.93
CA PHE A 115 -9.13 11.42 -6.86
C PHE A 115 -8.79 12.82 -7.39
N ILE A 116 -8.82 13.85 -6.53
CA ILE A 116 -8.30 15.19 -6.83
C ILE A 116 -7.00 15.48 -6.05
N ASN A 117 -6.16 16.37 -6.58
CA ASN A 117 -4.87 16.68 -5.97
C ASN A 117 -5.03 17.21 -4.53
N GLU A 118 -4.12 16.80 -3.65
CA GLU A 118 -4.02 17.23 -2.25
C GLU A 118 -5.27 16.93 -1.41
N GLU A 119 -6.02 15.90 -1.75
CA GLU A 119 -7.17 15.47 -0.96
C GLU A 119 -6.81 14.49 0.16
N TRP A 120 -7.58 14.55 1.24
CA TRP A 120 -7.68 13.43 2.18
C TRP A 120 -8.78 12.50 1.72
N ARG A 121 -8.40 11.25 1.44
CA ARG A 121 -9.35 10.18 1.15
C ARG A 121 -9.53 9.29 2.38
N PHE A 122 -10.79 9.01 2.70
CA PHE A 122 -11.17 8.11 3.79
C PHE A 122 -11.66 6.78 3.21
N PHE A 123 -11.39 5.70 3.94
CA PHE A 123 -11.74 4.35 3.54
C PHE A 123 -12.39 3.62 4.71
N GLU A 124 -13.39 2.81 4.39
CA GLU A 124 -14.01 1.86 5.31
C GLU A 124 -14.24 0.55 4.57
N ILE A 125 -13.65 -0.52 5.08
CA ILE A 125 -13.70 -1.85 4.50
C ILE A 125 -14.26 -2.79 5.56
N ASP A 126 -15.35 -3.47 5.23
CA ASP A 126 -15.83 -4.61 5.99
C ASP A 126 -15.37 -5.88 5.28
N PHE A 127 -14.60 -6.72 5.97
CA PHE A 127 -14.04 -7.93 5.38
C PHE A 127 -14.17 -9.12 6.33
N LYS A 128 -14.27 -10.30 5.74
CA LYS A 128 -14.28 -11.58 6.44
C LYS A 128 -13.30 -12.53 5.74
N PRO A 129 -12.13 -12.78 6.35
CA PRO A 129 -11.21 -13.81 5.88
C PRO A 129 -11.87 -15.19 5.90
N ASP A 130 -11.49 -16.05 4.97
CA ASP A 130 -11.94 -17.43 4.95
C ASP A 130 -11.50 -18.15 6.24
N GLY A 131 -12.38 -18.98 6.79
CA GLY A 131 -12.21 -19.57 8.12
C GLY A 131 -12.52 -18.66 9.31
N ALA A 132 -12.64 -17.34 9.14
CA ALA A 132 -12.99 -16.43 10.22
C ALA A 132 -14.45 -16.63 10.68
N GLN A 133 -14.68 -16.54 11.99
CA GLN A 133 -16.04 -16.66 12.56
C GLN A 133 -16.82 -15.35 12.50
N GLN A 134 -16.14 -14.21 12.39
CA GLN A 134 -16.73 -12.88 12.38
C GLN A 134 -16.16 -12.02 11.25
N SER A 135 -16.87 -10.95 10.90
CA SER A 135 -16.35 -9.89 10.04
C SER A 135 -15.59 -8.85 10.86
N TYR A 136 -14.66 -8.17 10.21
CA TYR A 136 -13.87 -7.07 10.76
C TYR A 136 -14.11 -5.80 9.94
N THR A 137 -13.98 -4.66 10.60
CA THR A 137 -14.06 -3.34 9.95
C THR A 137 -12.70 -2.67 10.05
N PHE A 138 -12.13 -2.32 8.91
CA PHE A 138 -10.89 -1.56 8.79
C PHE A 138 -11.19 -0.16 8.27
N LYS A 139 -10.66 0.87 8.96
CA LYS A 139 -10.82 2.27 8.57
C LYS A 139 -9.49 2.98 8.59
N PHE A 140 -9.19 3.70 7.53
CA PHE A 140 -8.00 4.53 7.46
C PHE A 140 -8.25 5.75 6.57
N LYS A 141 -7.31 6.69 6.60
CA LYS A 141 -7.26 7.82 5.68
C LYS A 141 -5.89 7.92 5.04
N HIS A 142 -5.86 8.39 3.80
CA HIS A 142 -4.65 8.57 3.03
C HIS A 142 -4.70 9.92 2.32
N GLN A 143 -3.57 10.63 2.27
CA GLN A 143 -3.46 11.88 1.52
C GLN A 143 -2.94 11.58 0.12
N LEU A 144 -3.65 12.05 -0.90
CA LEU A 144 -3.33 11.78 -2.30
C LEU A 144 -2.77 13.03 -2.98
N TYR A 145 -1.81 12.80 -3.87
CA TYR A 145 -1.19 13.83 -4.70
C TYR A 145 -1.21 13.36 -6.14
N THR A 146 -1.45 14.28 -7.08
CA THR A 146 -1.23 14.00 -8.49
C THR A 146 0.27 13.94 -8.75
N ASP A 147 0.70 12.96 -9.54
CA ASP A 147 2.10 12.83 -9.96
C ASP A 147 2.40 13.67 -11.21
#